data_AF-A0A645DV54-F1
#
_entry.id   AF-A0A645DV54-F1
#
_cell.length_a   1.000
_cell.length_b   1.000
_cell.length_c   1.000
_cell.angle_alpha   90.00
_cell.angle_beta   90.00
_cell.angle_gamma   90.00
#
_symmetry.space_group_name_H-M   'P 1'
#
loop_
_entity.id
_entity.type
_entity.pdbx_description
1 polymer ?
#
loop_
_entity_poly.entity_id
_entity_poly.type
_entity_poly.pdbx_seq_one_letter_code
_entity_poly.pdbx_strand_id
1 'polypeptide(L)' 'MLQRRGEGKDLEIRVGENESLESALKRFKRKCARSGVLAEVRRREHYEKPSVKRKKKAEAARKRKY' A
#
# COMPACT_ATOMS: atom_id res chain seq x y z
N MET A 1 -4.17 10.20 -20.66
CA MET A 1 -3.95 8.76 -20.45
C MET A 1 -4.32 8.39 -19.01
N LEU A 2 -5.57 7.95 -18.78
CA LEU A 2 -5.97 7.36 -17.50
C LEU A 2 -5.52 5.89 -17.54
N GLN A 3 -4.48 5.54 -16.80
CA GLN A 3 -4.20 4.15 -16.48
C GLN A 3 -5.38 3.64 -15.66
N ARG A 4 -6.22 2.82 -16.30
CA ARG A 4 -7.28 2.06 -15.63
C ARG A 4 -6.66 1.39 -14.42
N ARG A 5 -7.18 1.68 -13.22
CA ARG A 5 -6.88 0.93 -12.00
C ARG A 5 -7.07 -0.54 -12.33
N GLY A 6 -5.95 -1.25 -12.44
CA GLY A 6 -5.95 -2.68 -12.72
C GLY A 6 -6.76 -3.41 -11.66
N GLU A 7 -7.55 -4.34 -12.15
CA GLU A 7 -8.17 -5.48 -11.47
C GLU A 7 -7.51 -5.83 -10.13
N GLY A 8 -8.31 -6.07 -9.09
CA GLY A 8 -7.89 -6.37 -7.71
C GLY A 8 -7.09 -7.66 -7.52
N LYS A 9 -5.92 -7.75 -8.16
CA LYS A 9 -4.93 -8.83 -8.10
C LYS A 9 -3.69 -8.44 -7.26
N ASP A 10 -3.71 -7.27 -6.61
CA ASP A 10 -2.52 -6.69 -5.96
C ASP A 10 -1.93 -7.60 -4.86
N LEU A 11 -2.78 -8.39 -4.19
CA LEU A 11 -2.38 -9.27 -3.09
C LEU A 11 -2.19 -10.75 -3.46
N GLU A 12 -2.43 -11.14 -4.72
CA GLU A 12 -2.22 -12.54 -5.14
C GLU A 12 -0.72 -12.87 -5.13
N ILE A 13 -0.37 -14.00 -4.51
CA ILE A 13 0.97 -14.58 -4.55
C ILE A 13 0.84 -16.01 -5.03
N ARG A 14 1.39 -16.27 -6.21
CA ARG A 14 1.53 -17.62 -6.74
C ARG A 14 2.76 -18.24 -6.11
N VAL A 15 2.56 -19.37 -5.43
CA VAL A 15 3.63 -20.14 -4.82
C VAL A 15 4.09 -21.17 -5.84
N GLY A 16 5.37 -21.19 -6.17
CA GLY A 16 5.94 -22.21 -7.05
C GLY A 16 6.23 -23.52 -6.30
N GLU A 17 6.33 -24.63 -7.03
CA GLU A 17 6.52 -25.98 -6.46
C GLU A 17 7.79 -26.15 -5.60
N ASN A 18 8.75 -25.22 -5.66
CA ASN A 18 10.01 -25.22 -4.91
C ASN A 18 10.09 -24.14 -3.82
N GLU A 19 8.97 -23.56 -3.37
CA GLU A 19 8.98 -22.54 -2.33
C GLU A 19 8.47 -23.05 -0.98
N SER A 20 9.28 -22.84 0.07
CA SER A 20 8.81 -23.06 1.44
C SER A 20 7.71 -22.06 1.80
N LEU A 21 6.68 -22.55 2.52
CA LEU A 21 5.52 -21.79 2.96
C LEU A 21 5.87 -20.45 3.64
N GLU A 22 6.95 -20.43 4.43
CA GLU A 22 7.44 -19.20 5.07
C GLU A 22 7.85 -18.10 4.07
N SER A 23 8.46 -18.47 2.93
CA SER A 23 8.90 -17.52 1.91
C SER A 23 7.71 -16.87 1.21
N ALA A 24 6.66 -17.65 0.94
CA ALA A 24 5.39 -17.15 0.44
C ALA A 24 4.73 -16.17 1.43
N LEU A 25 4.65 -16.55 2.71
CA LEU A 25 4.09 -15.70 3.77
C LEU A 25 4.88 -14.40 3.95
N LYS A 26 6.21 -14.44 3.85
CA LYS A 26 7.06 -13.25 3.94
C LYS A 26 6.80 -12.27 2.80
N ARG A 27 6.64 -12.78 1.57
CA ARG A 27 6.28 -11.94 0.41
C ARG A 27 4.86 -11.40 0.52
N PHE A 28 3.94 -12.17 1.08
CA PHE A 28 2.56 -11.72 1.34
C PHE A 28 2.54 -10.54 2.30
N LYS A 29 3.22 -10.67 3.44
CA LYS A 29 3.34 -9.59 4.42
C LYS A 29 3.96 -8.33 3.82
N ARG A 30 4.98 -8.46 2.97
CA ARG A 30 5.58 -7.31 2.24
C ARG A 30 4.61 -6.68 1.23
N LYS A 31 3.86 -7.48 0.46
CA LYS A 31 2.85 -6.98 -0.48
C LYS A 31 1.73 -6.24 0.25
N CYS A 32 1.24 -6.77 1.37
CA CYS A 32 0.25 -6.12 2.23
C CYS A 32 0.76 -4.78 2.80
N ALA A 33 2.01 -4.74 3.26
CA ALA A 33 2.61 -3.49 3.74
C ALA A 33 2.77 -2.46 2.61
N ARG A 34 3.13 -2.91 1.40
CA ARG A 34 3.35 -2.04 0.24
C ARG A 34 2.05 -1.53 -0.39
N SER A 35 0.97 -2.31 -0.35
CA SER A 35 -0.32 -1.91 -0.93
C SER A 35 -0.90 -0.66 -0.24
N GLY A 36 -0.49 -0.39 1.01
CA GLY A 36 -0.92 0.80 1.74
C GLY A 36 -2.42 0.84 2.01
N VAL A 37 -3.14 -0.28 1.81
CA VAL A 37 -4.59 -0.38 1.97
C VAL A 37 -5.00 0.02 3.38
N LEU A 38 -4.27 -0.44 4.40
CA LEU A 38 -4.53 -0.07 5.80
C LEU A 38 -4.32 1.44 6.06
N ALA A 39 -3.32 2.06 5.42
CA ALA A 39 -3.08 3.50 5.54
C ALA A 39 -4.15 4.31 4.77
N GLU A 40 -4.71 3.75 3.70
CA GLU A 40 -5.81 4.36 2.96
C GLU A 40 -7.13 4.28 3.72
N VAL A 41 -7.44 3.15 4.36
CA VAL A 41 -8.62 3.01 5.23
C VAL A 41 -8.56 4.04 6.36
N ARG A 42 -7.45 4.10 7.10
CA ARG A 42 -7.25 5.11 8.18
C ARG A 42 -7.40 6.57 7.72
N ARG A 43 -6.98 6.87 6.49
CA ARG A 43 -7.11 8.21 5.90
C ARG A 43 -8.55 8.53 5.46
N ARG A 44 -9.39 7.52 5.25
CA ARG A 44 -10.79 7.65 4.82
C ARG A 44 -11.79 7.52 5.97
N GLU A 45 -11.38 6.98 7.10
CA GLU A 45 -12.22 6.84 8.32
C GLU A 45 -12.79 8.19 8.80
N HIS A 46 -12.03 9.27 8.67
CA HIS A 46 -12.47 10.61 9.07
C HIS A 46 -12.25 11.64 7.96
N TYR A 47 -13.21 12.58 7.82
CA TYR A 47 -13.06 13.68 6.89
C TYR A 47 -11.93 14.61 7.33
N GLU A 48 -10.93 14.76 6.45
CA GLU A 48 -9.83 15.68 6.65
C GLU A 48 -9.91 16.81 5.62
N LYS A 49 -9.96 18.06 6.10
CA LYS A 49 -10.02 19.25 5.24
C LYS A 49 -8.87 19.24 4.23
N PRO A 50 -9.09 19.62 2.95
CA PRO A 50 -8.09 19.52 1.89
C PRO A 50 -6.75 20.21 2.20
N SER A 51 -6.74 21.27 3.00
CA SER A 51 -5.52 21.95 3.46
C SER A 51 -4.65 21.04 4.34
N VAL A 52 -5.26 20.33 5.30
CA VAL A 52 -4.55 19.42 6.21
C VAL A 52 -4.00 18.22 5.45
N LYS A 53 -4.78 17.68 4.51
CA LYS A 53 -4.33 16.60 3.61
C LYS A 53 -3.11 17.00 2.79
N ARG A 54 -3.06 18.24 2.27
CA ARG A 54 -1.89 18.78 1.54
C ARG A 54 -0.67 18.91 2.47
N LYS A 55 -0.86 19.42 3.70
CA LYS A 55 0.21 19.54 4.71
C LYS A 55 0.80 18.18 5.09
N LYS A 56 -0.03 17.19 5.42
CA LYS A 56 0.40 15.82 5.75
C LYS A 56 1.14 15.15 4.59
N LYS A 57 0.68 15.35 3.34
CA LYS A 57 1.37 14.82 2.16
C LYS A 57 2.77 15.40 2.00
N ALA A 58 2.92 16.72 2.19
CA ALA A 58 4.21 17.39 2.10
C ALA A 58 5.17 16.94 3.22
N GLU A 59 4.66 16.77 4.45
CA GLU A 59 5.46 16.27 5.57
C GLU A 59 5.93 14.83 5.35
N ALA A 60 5.04 13.94 4.90
CA ALA A 60 5.38 12.56 4.58
C ALA A 60 6.45 12.47 3.47
N ALA A 61 6.38 13.35 2.47
CA ALA A 61 7.39 13.42 1.41
C ALA A 61 8.76 13.89 1.93
N ARG A 62 8.79 14.82 2.88
CA ARG A 62 10.04 15.28 3.52
C ARG A 62 10.67 14.18 4.37
N LYS A 63 9.87 13.46 5.17
CA LYS A 63 10.33 12.35 6.01
C LYS A 63 10.87 11.14 5.22
N ARG A 64 10.53 11.02 3.93
CA ARG A 64 11.03 9.96 3.04
C ARG A 64 12.32 10.35 2.29
N LYS A 65 12.69 11.64 2.34
CA LYS A 65 13.90 12.17 1.67
C LYS A 65 15.15 12.07 2.53
N TYR A 66 14.98 11.89 3.84
CA TYR A 66 16.02 11.58 4.83
C TYR A 66 15.82 10.12 5.27
#